data_AF-A0A2G5SRA8-F1
#
_entry.id   AF-A0A2G5SRA8-F1
#
_cell.length_a   1.000
_cell.length_b   1.000
_cell.length_c   1.000
_cell.angle_alpha   90.00
_cell.angle_beta   90.00
_cell.angle_gamma   90.00
#
_symmetry.space_group_name_H-M   'P 1'
#
loop_
_entity.id
_entity.type
_entity.pdbx_description
1 polymer ?
#
loop_
_entity_poly.entity_id
_entity_poly.type
_entity_poly.pdbx_seq_one_letter_code
_entity_poly.pdbx_strand_id
1 'polypeptide(L)' 'MAQLIIESKKYGLITVGVGENIDHDKLNTISGGSPCTFLAKTAAELNDVIKPIQRHIMFADAHNGNYCHKK' A
#
# COMPACT_ATOMS: atom_id res chain seq x y z
N MET A 1 19.25 1.45 11.20
CA MET A 1 18.12 2.39 11.08
C MET A 1 16.94 1.76 10.32
N ALA A 2 17.08 1.35 9.05
CA ALA A 2 15.98 0.71 8.31
C ALA A 2 15.45 -0.58 8.96
N GLN A 3 16.33 -1.43 9.49
CA GLN A 3 15.96 -2.69 10.15
C GLN A 3 15.12 -2.48 11.43
N LEU A 4 15.49 -1.49 12.24
CA LEU A 4 14.73 -1.05 13.42
C LEU A 4 13.34 -0.51 13.06
N ILE A 5 13.21 0.21 11.94
CA ILE A 5 11.92 0.70 11.46
C ILE A 5 11.03 -0.49 11.08
N ILE A 6 11.56 -1.45 10.30
CA ILE A 6 10.89 -2.69 9.91
C ILE A 6 10.45 -3.50 11.15
N GLU A 7 11.34 -3.69 12.11
CA GLU A 7 11.07 -4.45 13.34
C GLU A 7 10.06 -3.76 14.26
N SER A 8 10.12 -2.43 14.36
CA SER A 8 9.22 -1.65 15.21
C SER A 8 7.78 -1.57 14.68
N LYS A 9 7.55 -1.91 13.41
CA LYS A 9 6.27 -1.74 12.70
C LYS A 9 5.69 -0.32 12.78
N LYS A 10 6.53 0.69 13.08
CA LYS A 10 6.14 2.10 13.14
C LYS A 10 6.21 2.76 11.77
N TYR A 11 5.65 2.10 10.75
CA TYR A 11 5.56 2.60 9.39
C TYR A 11 4.29 2.06 8.74
N GLY A 12 3.69 2.86 7.86
CA GLY A 12 2.67 2.35 6.94
C GLY A 12 3.34 1.68 5.75
N LEU A 13 2.79 0.57 5.29
CA LEU A 13 3.26 -0.11 4.09
C LEU A 13 2.13 -0.20 3.07
N ILE A 14 2.35 0.38 1.90
CA ILE A 14 1.50 0.23 0.73
C ILE A 14 2.25 -0.64 -0.27
N THR A 15 1.61 -1.69 -0.77
CA THR A 15 2.19 -2.58 -1.78
C THR A 15 1.47 -2.42 -3.10
N VAL A 16 2.24 -2.36 -4.19
CA VAL A 16 1.71 -2.36 -5.56
C VAL A 16 2.35 -3.53 -6.31
N GLY A 17 1.53 -4.51 -6.71
CA GLY A 17 1.94 -5.57 -7.61
C GLY A 17 1.67 -5.19 -9.06
N VAL A 18 2.68 -5.30 -9.94
CA VAL A 18 2.54 -4.95 -11.37
C VAL A 18 2.85 -6.15 -12.25
N GLY A 19 1.90 -6.50 -13.12
CA GLY A 19 2.03 -7.60 -14.10
C GLY A 19 1.08 -8.76 -13.83
N GLU A 20 1.31 -9.87 -14.53
CA GLU A 20 0.53 -11.10 -14.36
C GLU A 20 1.12 -12.01 -13.27
N ASN A 21 0.27 -12.87 -12.68
CA ASN A 21 0.65 -13.86 -11.67
C ASN A 21 1.23 -13.30 -10.37
N ILE A 22 0.80 -12.10 -9.98
CA ILE A 22 1.12 -11.52 -8.67
C ILE A 22 0.40 -12.32 -7.56
N ASP A 23 1.16 -12.72 -6.55
CA ASP A 23 0.62 -13.34 -5.34
C ASP A 23 -0.01 -12.26 -4.44
N HIS A 24 -1.30 -12.03 -4.67
CA HIS A 24 -2.07 -11.02 -3.96
C HIS A 24 -2.14 -11.28 -2.45
N ASP A 25 -2.24 -12.55 -2.03
CA ASP A 25 -2.38 -12.91 -0.63
C ASP A 25 -1.10 -12.62 0.16
N LYS A 26 0.07 -12.84 -0.45
CA LYS A 26 1.34 -12.41 0.15
C LYS A 26 1.44 -10.90 0.28
N LEU A 27 1.09 -10.14 -0.76
CA LEU A 27 1.12 -8.68 -0.69
C LEU A 27 0.18 -8.16 0.40
N ASN A 28 -1.03 -8.72 0.46
CA ASN A 28 -2.05 -8.41 1.45
C ASN A 28 -1.57 -8.66 2.90
N THR A 29 -0.86 -9.76 3.11
CA THR A 29 -0.26 -10.11 4.40
C THR A 29 0.83 -9.11 4.82
N ILE A 30 1.61 -8.62 3.86
CA ILE A 30 2.74 -7.72 4.12
C ILE A 30 2.26 -6.27 4.35
N SER A 31 1.29 -5.78 3.56
CA SER A 31 0.81 -4.39 3.63
C SER A 31 -0.22 -4.11 4.74
N GLY A 32 -0.59 -5.10 5.54
CA GLY A 32 -1.58 -4.93 6.61
C GLY A 32 -3.04 -4.98 6.14
N GLY A 33 -3.31 -5.57 4.98
CA GLY A 33 -4.66 -5.80 4.47
C GLY A 33 -4.97 -5.13 3.13
N SER A 34 -6.13 -5.53 2.58
CA SER A 34 -6.62 -5.11 1.25
C SER A 34 -6.66 -3.59 1.03
N PRO A 35 -6.93 -2.73 2.03
CA PRO A 35 -6.88 -1.28 1.83
C PRO A 35 -5.50 -0.73 1.42
N CYS A 36 -4.41 -1.45 1.72
CA CYS A 36 -3.04 -1.09 1.38
C CYS A 36 -2.45 -1.91 0.22
N THR A 37 -3.22 -2.81 -0.38
CA THR A 37 -2.76 -3.67 -1.46
C THR A 37 -3.38 -3.25 -2.77
N PHE A 38 -2.54 -2.90 -3.72
CA PHE A 38 -2.94 -2.48 -5.05
C PHE A 38 -2.34 -3.42 -6.08
N LEU A 39 -3.09 -3.66 -7.14
CA LEU A 39 -2.64 -4.45 -8.28
C LEU A 39 -2.83 -3.63 -9.55
N ALA A 40 -1.89 -3.79 -10.48
CA ALA A 40 -1.99 -3.32 -11.85
C ALA A 40 -1.44 -4.39 -12.79
N LYS A 41 -2.01 -4.53 -13.98
CA LYS A 41 -1.49 -5.41 -15.02
C LYS A 41 -0.64 -4.66 -16.03
N THR A 42 -0.88 -3.37 -16.19
CA THR A 42 -0.25 -2.52 -17.22
C THR A 42 0.24 -1.20 -16.63
N ALA A 43 1.08 -0.49 -17.36
CA ALA A 43 1.51 0.87 -16.99
C ALA A 43 0.34 1.86 -16.93
N ALA A 44 -0.69 1.67 -17.77
CA ALA A 44 -1.90 2.49 -17.74
C ALA A 44 -2.69 2.25 -16.45
N GLU A 45 -2.92 0.98 -16.09
CA GLU A 45 -3.57 0.62 -14.83
C GLU A 45 -2.75 1.10 -13.62
N LEU A 46 -1.42 1.02 -13.70
CA LEU A 46 -0.54 1.54 -12.64
C LEU A 46 -0.79 3.03 -12.37
N ASN A 47 -0.94 3.84 -13.42
CA ASN A 47 -1.28 5.25 -13.27
C ASN A 47 -2.64 5.48 -12.59
N ASP A 48 -3.60 4.59 -12.83
CA ASP A 48 -4.91 4.66 -12.19
C ASP A 48 -4.86 4.29 -10.71
N VAL A 49 -4.02 3.32 -10.31
CA VAL A 49 -3.81 2.99 -8.88
C VAL A 49 -2.86 3.95 -8.15
N ILE A 50 -1.98 4.68 -8.84
CA ILE A 50 -1.14 5.70 -8.19
C ILE A 50 -1.98 6.84 -7.60
N LYS A 51 -3.04 7.28 -8.28
CA LYS A 51 -3.90 8.39 -7.81
C LYS A 51 -4.54 8.13 -6.44
N PRO A 52 -5.19 6.98 -6.17
CA PRO A 52 -5.72 6.69 -4.84
C PRO A 52 -4.60 6.53 -3.80
N ILE A 53 -3.45 5.93 -4.14
CA ILE A 53 -2.28 5.84 -3.24
C ILE A 53 -1.80 7.24 -2.81
N GLN A 54 -1.71 8.18 -3.74
CA GLN A 54 -1.36 9.57 -3.43
C GLN A 54 -2.34 10.20 -2.45
N ARG A 55 -3.65 9.99 -2.63
CA ARG A 55 -4.66 10.49 -1.68
C ARG A 55 -4.48 9.86 -0.29
N HIS A 56 -4.26 8.54 -0.22
CA HIS A 56 -3.99 7.84 1.03
C HIS A 56 -2.81 8.44 1.80
N ILE A 57 -1.74 8.79 1.09
CA ILE A 57 -0.57 9.46 1.68
C ILE A 57 -0.91 10.89 2.11
N MET A 58 -1.57 11.68 1.26
CA MET A 58 -1.91 13.07 1.54
C MET A 58 -2.85 13.24 2.75
N PHE A 59 -3.76 12.28 2.98
CA PHE A 59 -4.74 12.34 4.07
C PHE A 59 -4.35 11.48 5.29
N ALA A 60 -3.17 10.87 5.31
CA ALA A 60 -2.74 10.01 6.42
C ALA A 60 -2.74 10.75 7.77
N ASP A 61 -2.30 12.02 7.79
CA ASP A 61 -2.27 12.85 9.00
C ASP A 61 -3.68 13.08 9.58
N ALA A 62 -4.68 13.24 8.71
CA ALA A 62 -6.08 13.35 9.11
C ALA A 62 -6.65 12.03 9.67
N HIS A 63 -5.94 10.91 9.49
CA HIS A 63 -6.33 9.58 9.95
C HIS A 63 -5.36 9.02 11.01
N ASN A 64 -4.78 9.87 11.84
CA ASN A 64 -3.81 9.50 12.89
C ASN A 64 -2.57 8.76 12.34
N GLY A 65 -2.11 9.12 11.15
CA GLY A 65 -1.00 8.46 10.47
C GLY A 65 -1.38 7.13 9.81
N ASN A 66 -2.68 6.80 9.69
CA ASN A 66 -3.12 5.62 8.96
C ASN A 66 -3.30 5.94 7.47
N TYR A 67 -2.38 5.43 6.67
CA TYR A 67 -2.37 5.58 5.22
C TYR A 67 -3.57 4.87 4.56
N CYS A 68 -3.96 3.70 5.07
CA CYS A 68 -5.02 2.89 4.45
C CYS A 68 -6.15 2.67 5.45
N HIS A 69 -7.16 3.53 5.34
CA HIS A 69 -8.37 3.37 6.12
C HIS A 69 -9.29 2.33 5.48
N LYS A 70 -9.86 1.42 6.28
CA LYS A 70 -11.00 0.61 5.85
C LYS A 70 -12.18 1.58 5.71
N LYS A 71 -12.85 1.60 4.55
CA LYS A 71 -14.15 2.25 4.43
C LYS A 71 -15.13 1.67 5.45
#